data_AF-A0A350EWR5-F1
#
_entry.id   AF-A0A350EWR5-F1
#
_cell.length_a   1.000
_cell.length_b   1.000
_cell.length_c   1.000
_cell.angle_alpha   90.00
_cell.angle_beta   90.00
_cell.angle_gamma   90.00
#
_symmetry.space_group_name_H-M   'P 1'
#
loop_
_entity.id
_entity.type
_entity.pdbx_description
1 polymer ?
#
loop_
_entity_poly.entity_id
_entity_poly.type
_entity_poly.pdbx_seq_one_letter_code
_entity_poly.pdbx_strand_id
1 'polypeptide(L)'
;DDQCIGCQYCVMKCPYDVPKYSERLGIVRKCDLCHQRLAEGEAPACVQACPNGAIKITVVNRDDIARKYRQPETTEARGFAEPDFGELAASLSEPGCTNRFLPGSPEPAYTLPTTRFKSRNPQVAALHAANEAVLKPEHAHWPLVFLLVLSQLSVGLLLAGGLLTIGTGQTDAAAPPPAAGHPVLVFGAAMAMALALGLATLHLGRPLKAWRAFLGWRRSWFSREAIAFGGYMGALALTALAAGFPPMMQLAADSPANGFAVTALAWSLPLALALGAVSIFCSFMLYVDTRREFWAAYPTGVRFFGSTLLFAAGGWLLVDPSPNGWLTLIAVALTKLLLESTVLRHHNAPDWTPLKRTARLILGPLRPIAGFRVTALLFAGVAFPLLGLLGMVPPDSGLAALVLSGLVAGELAERHLFFTAVSPTQMPKGISA
;
A
#
# COMPACT_ATOMS: atom_id res chain seq x y z
N ASP A 1 -8.85 2.75 -24.96
CA ASP A 1 -7.72 1.83 -24.71
C ASP A 1 -6.36 2.49 -24.65
N ASP A 2 -6.00 3.40 -25.57
CA ASP A 2 -4.63 3.93 -25.66
C ASP A 2 -4.13 4.75 -24.47
N GLN A 3 -5.04 5.19 -23.61
CA GLN A 3 -4.74 5.91 -22.39
C GLN A 3 -4.30 4.99 -21.24
N CYS A 4 -4.65 3.71 -21.27
CA CYS A 4 -4.34 2.81 -20.17
C CYS A 4 -2.85 2.40 -20.22
N ILE A 5 -2.17 2.54 -19.08
CA ILE A 5 -0.79 2.08 -18.88
C ILE A 5 -0.71 0.68 -18.24
N GLY A 6 -1.87 0.11 -17.89
CA GLY A 6 -1.94 -1.21 -17.25
C GLY A 6 -1.43 -1.25 -15.82
N CYS A 7 -1.55 -0.17 -15.03
CA CYS A 7 -1.10 -0.12 -13.63
C CYS A 7 -2.00 -0.90 -12.64
N GLN A 8 -3.17 -1.36 -13.07
CA GLN A 8 -4.11 -2.17 -12.28
C GLN A 8 -4.66 -1.54 -10.98
N TYR A 9 -4.31 -0.28 -10.68
CA TYR A 9 -4.84 0.43 -9.50
C TYR A 9 -6.37 0.46 -9.44
N CYS A 10 -7.03 0.61 -10.60
CA CYS A 10 -8.50 0.59 -10.68
C CYS A 10 -9.12 -0.79 -10.37
N VAL A 11 -8.39 -1.89 -10.61
CA VAL A 11 -8.81 -3.24 -10.23
C VAL A 11 -8.80 -3.35 -8.71
N MET A 12 -7.71 -2.94 -8.06
CA MET A 12 -7.57 -2.97 -6.61
C MET A 12 -8.59 -2.07 -5.88
N LYS A 13 -8.87 -0.89 -6.45
CA LYS A 13 -9.77 0.10 -5.86
C LYS A 13 -11.26 -0.23 -6.01
N CYS A 14 -11.65 -1.07 -6.97
CA CYS A 14 -13.07 -1.35 -7.21
C CYS A 14 -13.59 -2.42 -6.22
N PRO A 15 -14.52 -2.09 -5.31
CA PRO A 15 -15.07 -3.07 -4.37
C PRO A 15 -16.02 -4.08 -5.03
N TYR A 16 -16.38 -3.88 -6.30
CA TYR A 16 -17.24 -4.79 -7.06
C TYR A 16 -16.45 -5.70 -8.00
N ASP A 17 -15.11 -5.56 -8.03
CA ASP A 17 -14.24 -6.39 -8.88
C ASP A 17 -14.65 -6.33 -10.38
N VAL A 18 -15.12 -5.16 -10.83
CA VAL A 18 -15.65 -4.94 -12.20
C VAL A 18 -14.54 -4.69 -13.24
N PRO A 19 -13.55 -3.80 -13.01
CA PRO A 19 -12.45 -3.64 -13.94
C PRO A 19 -11.60 -4.92 -13.99
N LYS A 20 -11.35 -5.45 -15.18
CA LYS A 20 -10.56 -6.67 -15.39
C LYS A 20 -9.31 -6.36 -16.20
N TYR A 21 -8.18 -6.86 -15.73
CA TYR A 21 -6.92 -6.78 -16.46
C TYR A 21 -6.92 -7.79 -17.61
N SER A 22 -6.51 -7.36 -18.81
CA SER A 22 -6.30 -8.21 -19.96
C SER A 22 -4.79 -8.36 -20.17
N GLU A 23 -4.26 -9.54 -19.84
CA GLU A 23 -2.84 -9.85 -20.02
C GLU A 23 -2.41 -9.70 -21.48
N ARG A 24 -3.23 -10.21 -22.41
CA ARG A 24 -2.99 -10.10 -23.86
C ARG A 24 -2.82 -8.66 -24.34
N LEU A 25 -3.55 -7.70 -23.76
CA LEU A 25 -3.56 -6.31 -24.22
C LEU A 25 -2.73 -5.36 -23.34
N GLY A 26 -2.29 -5.83 -22.16
CA GLY A 26 -1.59 -5.03 -21.16
C GLY A 26 -2.42 -3.88 -20.60
N ILE A 27 -3.76 -3.99 -20.58
CA ILE A 27 -4.67 -2.92 -20.15
C ILE A 27 -5.79 -3.45 -19.27
N VAL A 28 -6.36 -2.56 -18.46
CA VAL A 28 -7.60 -2.83 -17.74
C VAL A 28 -8.78 -2.39 -18.59
N ARG A 29 -9.77 -3.28 -18.75
CA ARG A 29 -11.05 -2.98 -19.38
C ARG A 29 -12.18 -3.06 -18.36
N LYS A 30 -13.23 -2.30 -18.61
CA LYS A 30 -14.53 -2.40 -17.93
C LYS A 30 -15.61 -2.26 -19.00
N CYS A 31 -16.84 -2.65 -18.66
CA CYS A 31 -17.98 -2.35 -19.52
C CYS A 31 -18.04 -0.83 -19.77
N ASP A 32 -18.05 -0.45 -21.04
CA ASP A 32 -18.22 0.91 -21.55
C ASP A 32 -19.61 1.12 -22.18
N LEU A 33 -20.53 0.16 -21.94
CA LEU A 33 -21.85 0.08 -22.54
C LEU A 33 -21.83 -0.01 -24.07
N CYS A 34 -20.76 -0.55 -24.66
CA CYS A 34 -20.58 -0.62 -26.12
C CYS A 34 -20.76 0.77 -26.77
N HIS A 35 -20.09 1.79 -26.21
CA HIS A 35 -20.24 3.18 -26.63
C HIS A 35 -20.18 3.39 -28.15
N GLN A 36 -19.28 2.68 -28.85
CA GLN A 36 -19.16 2.76 -30.31
C GLN A 36 -20.43 2.30 -31.04
N ARG A 37 -21.03 1.18 -30.60
CA ARG A 37 -22.28 0.66 -31.17
C ARG A 37 -23.43 1.61 -30.95
N LEU A 38 -23.54 2.16 -29.74
CA LEU A 38 -24.56 3.14 -29.40
C LEU A 38 -24.45 4.41 -30.27
N ALA A 39 -23.23 4.84 -30.60
CA ALA A 39 -23.00 6.00 -31.46
C ALA A 39 -23.48 5.77 -32.91
N GLU A 40 -23.53 4.52 -33.36
CA GLU A 40 -24.02 4.10 -34.68
C GLU A 40 -25.50 3.71 -34.66
N GLY A 41 -26.20 3.88 -33.52
CA GLY A 41 -27.60 3.50 -33.37
C GLY A 41 -27.83 2.00 -33.12
N GLU A 42 -26.76 1.22 -32.93
CA GLU A 42 -26.84 -0.20 -32.61
C GLU A 42 -27.02 -0.45 -31.10
N ALA A 43 -27.77 -1.50 -30.77
CA ALA A 43 -27.89 -1.95 -29.39
C ALA A 43 -26.59 -2.65 -28.91
N PRO A 44 -26.20 -2.49 -27.63
CA PRO A 44 -25.02 -3.15 -27.08
C PRO A 44 -25.07 -4.67 -27.21
N ALA A 45 -23.89 -5.29 -27.31
CA ALA A 45 -23.78 -6.72 -27.63
C ALA A 45 -24.56 -7.62 -26.66
N CYS A 46 -24.52 -7.33 -25.35
CA CYS A 46 -25.27 -8.09 -24.35
C CYS A 46 -26.80 -7.90 -24.45
N VAL A 47 -27.27 -6.73 -24.92
CA VAL A 47 -28.70 -6.46 -25.14
C VAL A 47 -29.20 -7.23 -26.35
N GLN A 48 -28.48 -7.17 -27.47
CA GLN A 48 -28.85 -7.90 -28.69
C GLN A 48 -28.77 -9.42 -28.52
N ALA A 49 -27.79 -9.91 -27.77
CA ALA A 49 -27.61 -11.34 -27.55
C ALA A 49 -28.63 -11.95 -26.58
N CYS A 50 -29.41 -11.15 -25.85
CA CYS A 50 -30.37 -11.66 -24.87
C CYS A 50 -31.67 -12.09 -25.57
N PRO A 51 -31.95 -13.40 -25.75
CA PRO A 51 -33.12 -13.86 -26.50
C PRO A 51 -34.44 -13.48 -25.82
N ASN A 52 -34.42 -13.35 -24.49
CA ASN A 52 -35.60 -13.03 -23.68
C ASN A 52 -35.81 -11.53 -23.48
N GLY A 53 -34.91 -10.66 -23.99
CA GLY A 53 -34.99 -9.21 -23.79
C GLY A 53 -34.91 -8.77 -22.32
N ALA A 54 -34.22 -9.56 -21.48
CA ALA A 54 -34.06 -9.30 -20.04
C ALA A 54 -33.14 -8.11 -19.74
N ILE A 55 -32.29 -7.72 -20.70
CA ILE A 55 -31.41 -6.55 -20.60
C ILE A 55 -31.91 -5.51 -21.60
N LYS A 56 -32.13 -4.26 -21.14
CA LYS A 56 -32.51 -3.12 -21.98
C LYS A 56 -31.70 -1.90 -21.62
N ILE A 57 -31.47 -1.03 -22.61
CA ILE A 57 -30.83 0.27 -22.42
C ILE A 57 -31.80 1.36 -22.84
N THR A 58 -31.82 2.45 -22.08
CA THR A 58 -32.71 3.58 -22.32
C THR A 58 -31.94 4.86 -22.01
N VAL A 59 -32.14 5.89 -22.83
CA VAL A 59 -31.59 7.21 -22.57
C VAL A 59 -32.40 7.84 -21.44
N VAL A 60 -31.70 8.31 -20.41
CA VAL A 60 -32.31 8.94 -19.23
C VAL A 60 -31.76 10.34 -19.07
N ASN A 61 -32.61 11.28 -18.64
CA ASN A 61 -32.15 12.59 -18.21
C ASN A 61 -31.39 12.44 -16.88
N ARG A 62 -30.15 12.92 -16.84
CA ARG A 62 -29.26 12.77 -15.68
C ARG A 62 -29.78 13.49 -14.44
N ASP A 63 -30.40 14.66 -14.59
CA ASP A 63 -30.93 15.44 -13.48
C ASP A 63 -32.17 14.79 -12.90
N ASP A 64 -33.00 14.17 -13.74
CA ASP A 64 -34.19 13.44 -13.29
C ASP A 64 -33.80 12.19 -12.50
N ILE A 65 -32.83 11.42 -12.99
CA ILE A 65 -32.27 10.27 -12.27
C ILE A 65 -31.61 10.75 -10.98
N ALA A 66 -30.77 11.80 -11.03
CA ALA A 66 -30.15 12.35 -9.84
C ALA A 66 -31.19 12.81 -8.81
N ARG A 67 -32.24 13.53 -9.21
CA ARG A 67 -33.31 13.96 -8.30
C ARG A 67 -34.08 12.78 -7.73
N LYS A 68 -34.40 11.79 -8.56
CA LYS A 68 -35.12 10.56 -8.17
C LYS A 68 -34.34 9.70 -7.18
N TYR A 69 -33.01 9.68 -7.28
CA TYR A 69 -32.17 8.77 -6.49
C TYR A 69 -31.25 9.45 -5.47
N ARG A 70 -31.10 10.79 -5.48
CA ARG A 70 -30.36 11.60 -4.49
C ARG A 70 -31.26 12.11 -3.36
N GLN A 71 -32.58 11.94 -3.45
CA GLN A 71 -33.40 12.10 -2.25
C GLN A 71 -32.88 11.10 -1.21
N PRO A 72 -32.40 11.56 -0.03
CA PRO A 72 -32.36 10.65 1.10
C PRO A 72 -33.79 10.13 1.19
N GLU A 73 -33.99 8.83 1.06
CA GLU A 73 -35.21 8.28 1.61
C GLU A 73 -35.20 8.81 3.05
N THR A 74 -36.14 9.70 3.32
CA THR A 74 -36.55 10.03 4.66
C THR A 74 -36.61 8.71 5.42
N THR A 75 -36.31 8.79 6.70
CA THR A 75 -36.46 7.76 7.71
C THR A 75 -37.95 7.36 7.86
N GLU A 76 -38.57 6.99 6.75
CA GLU A 76 -39.89 6.44 6.50
C GLU A 76 -39.63 5.39 5.39
N ALA A 77 -39.13 4.22 5.72
CA ALA A 77 -40.03 3.14 6.13
C ALA A 77 -41.30 3.06 5.26
N ARG A 78 -41.16 3.07 3.92
CA ARG A 78 -41.87 2.07 3.12
C ARG A 78 -40.94 0.86 2.99
N GLY A 79 -40.63 0.18 4.08
CA GLY A 79 -41.40 -0.98 4.50
C GLY A 79 -41.43 -2.05 3.37
N PHE A 80 -40.82 -3.23 3.48
CA PHE A 80 -41.07 -4.20 4.54
C PHE A 80 -42.24 -3.70 5.41
N ALA A 81 -43.45 -3.72 4.85
CA ALA A 81 -44.65 -3.56 5.67
C ALA A 81 -44.43 -4.47 6.88
N GLU A 82 -44.28 -3.90 8.07
CA GLU A 82 -44.03 -4.63 9.30
C GLU A 82 -44.99 -5.82 9.36
N PRO A 83 -44.52 -7.07 9.25
CA PRO A 83 -45.12 -8.09 10.06
C PRO A 83 -44.55 -7.86 11.45
N ASP A 84 -45.41 -7.87 12.44
CA ASP A 84 -45.06 -7.91 13.85
C ASP A 84 -43.82 -8.81 14.12
N PHE A 85 -42.64 -8.19 14.21
CA PHE A 85 -41.34 -8.85 14.39
C PHE A 85 -40.53 -8.12 15.46
N GLY A 86 -41.16 -7.87 16.62
CA GLY A 86 -40.51 -7.29 17.80
C GLY A 86 -39.25 -8.03 18.26
N GLU A 87 -39.07 -9.30 17.88
CA GLU A 87 -37.88 -10.09 18.26
C GLU A 87 -36.75 -10.10 17.20
N LEU A 88 -37.04 -9.89 15.90
CA LEU A 88 -36.00 -10.00 14.84
C LEU A 88 -35.26 -8.69 14.56
N ALA A 89 -35.90 -7.53 14.84
CA ALA A 89 -35.23 -6.24 14.74
C ALA A 89 -34.11 -6.09 15.80
N ALA A 90 -34.27 -6.73 16.96
CA ALA A 90 -33.27 -6.75 18.03
C ALA A 90 -32.03 -7.59 17.65
N SER A 91 -32.18 -8.65 16.85
CA SER A 91 -31.04 -9.45 16.37
C SER A 91 -30.29 -8.81 15.20
N LEU A 92 -30.86 -7.77 14.57
CA LEU A 92 -30.24 -7.03 13.46
C LEU A 92 -29.56 -5.72 13.93
N SER A 93 -29.69 -5.41 15.22
CA SER A 93 -28.91 -4.39 15.94
C SER A 93 -27.66 -4.97 16.64
N GLU A 94 -27.21 -6.16 16.23
CA GLU A 94 -25.92 -6.70 16.64
C GLU A 94 -24.79 -5.78 16.12
N PRO A 95 -23.81 -5.40 16.96
CA PRO A 95 -22.66 -4.61 16.54
C PRO A 95 -21.82 -5.42 15.53
N GLY A 96 -21.99 -5.14 14.24
CA GLY A 96 -21.25 -5.82 13.17
C GLY A 96 -21.97 -5.90 11.82
N CYS A 97 -23.29 -5.75 11.78
CA CYS A 97 -24.08 -5.86 10.55
C CYS A 97 -24.34 -4.48 9.92
N THR A 98 -23.43 -3.98 9.08
CA THR A 98 -23.52 -2.62 8.52
C THR A 98 -24.28 -2.52 7.18
N ASN A 99 -24.39 -3.61 6.41
CA ASN A 99 -24.93 -3.56 5.04
C ASN A 99 -26.39 -4.04 4.95
N ARG A 100 -27.32 -3.11 4.67
CA ARG A 100 -28.77 -3.37 4.50
C ARG A 100 -29.19 -3.79 3.09
N PHE A 101 -28.28 -3.90 2.12
CA PHE A 101 -28.60 -4.16 0.71
C PHE A 101 -28.67 -5.65 0.37
N LEU A 102 -27.58 -6.37 0.60
CA LEU A 102 -27.44 -7.80 0.37
C LEU A 102 -26.35 -8.33 1.31
N PRO A 103 -26.61 -9.35 2.14
CA PRO A 103 -25.60 -9.94 2.99
C PRO A 103 -24.35 -10.37 2.21
N GLY A 104 -23.17 -10.02 2.74
CA GLY A 104 -21.89 -10.31 2.11
C GLY A 104 -21.54 -9.49 0.86
N SER A 105 -22.40 -8.58 0.39
CA SER A 105 -22.05 -7.64 -0.69
C SER A 105 -21.28 -6.43 -0.16
N PRO A 106 -20.60 -5.66 -1.03
CA PRO A 106 -20.13 -4.32 -0.68
C PRO A 106 -21.31 -3.38 -0.36
N GLU A 107 -21.09 -2.40 0.53
CA GLU A 107 -22.05 -1.35 0.86
C GLU A 107 -22.33 -0.47 -0.38
N PRO A 108 -23.58 -0.35 -0.83
CA PRO A 108 -23.92 0.50 -1.99
C PRO A 108 -23.63 1.98 -1.77
N ALA A 109 -23.60 2.46 -0.52
CA ALA A 109 -23.32 3.85 -0.19
C ALA A 109 -21.97 4.33 -0.77
N TYR A 110 -21.02 3.42 -1.02
CA TYR A 110 -19.72 3.75 -1.59
C TYR A 110 -19.77 4.18 -3.06
N THR A 111 -20.71 3.66 -3.85
CA THR A 111 -20.80 3.97 -5.29
C THR A 111 -22.13 4.55 -5.71
N LEU A 112 -23.09 4.67 -4.78
CA LEU A 112 -24.43 5.16 -5.02
C LEU A 112 -25.05 4.54 -6.29
N PRO A 113 -25.08 3.18 -6.37
CA PRO A 113 -25.52 2.52 -7.59
C PRO A 113 -26.99 2.85 -7.85
N THR A 114 -27.34 2.95 -9.13
CA THR A 114 -28.74 3.05 -9.56
C THR A 114 -29.50 1.73 -9.39
N THR A 115 -28.77 0.62 -9.24
CA THR A 115 -29.33 -0.71 -8.97
C THR A 115 -29.87 -0.79 -7.55
N ARG A 116 -31.17 -1.07 -7.41
CA ARG A 116 -31.82 -1.36 -6.13
C ARG A 116 -32.25 -2.82 -6.07
N PHE A 117 -31.87 -3.51 -5.01
CA PHE A 117 -32.37 -4.84 -4.72
C PHE A 117 -33.66 -4.71 -3.93
N LYS A 118 -34.74 -5.33 -4.42
CA LYS A 118 -36.04 -5.39 -3.74
C LYS A 118 -36.44 -6.86 -3.63
N SER A 119 -36.46 -7.38 -2.42
CA SER A 119 -36.98 -8.71 -2.13
C SER A 119 -38.18 -8.61 -1.19
N ARG A 120 -39.18 -9.46 -1.42
CA ARG A 120 -40.30 -9.68 -0.48
C ARG A 120 -40.07 -10.90 0.42
N ASN A 121 -39.00 -11.66 0.20
CA ASN A 121 -38.69 -12.83 1.00
C ASN A 121 -37.96 -12.40 2.29
N PRO A 122 -38.55 -12.61 3.48
CA PRO A 122 -37.92 -12.25 4.75
C PRO A 122 -36.64 -13.05 5.03
N GLN A 123 -36.49 -14.24 4.45
CA GLN A 123 -35.30 -15.08 4.62
C GLN A 123 -34.03 -14.48 4.01
N VAL A 124 -34.14 -13.43 3.18
CA VAL A 124 -32.98 -12.75 2.59
C VAL A 124 -32.02 -12.24 3.65
N ALA A 125 -32.52 -11.81 4.81
CA ALA A 125 -31.68 -11.32 5.91
C ALA A 125 -30.78 -12.43 6.51
N ALA A 126 -31.20 -13.70 6.38
CA ALA A 126 -30.47 -14.87 6.86
C ALA A 126 -29.59 -15.53 5.78
N LEU A 127 -29.50 -14.94 4.58
CA LEU A 127 -28.65 -15.47 3.52
C LEU A 127 -27.18 -15.15 3.80
N HIS A 128 -26.32 -16.10 3.47
CA HIS A 128 -24.88 -15.96 3.52
C HIS A 128 -24.30 -16.05 2.10
N ALA A 129 -23.19 -15.37 1.86
CA ALA A 129 -22.52 -15.48 0.57
C ALA A 129 -21.97 -16.91 0.42
N ALA A 130 -22.24 -17.57 -0.70
CA ALA A 130 -21.80 -18.96 -0.90
C ALA A 130 -20.28 -19.13 -0.75
N ASN A 131 -19.51 -18.10 -1.14
CA ASN A 131 -18.06 -18.07 -1.03
C ASN A 131 -17.52 -17.43 0.27
N GLU A 132 -18.37 -17.18 1.27
CA GLU A 132 -18.00 -16.44 2.49
C GLU A 132 -16.86 -17.09 3.29
N ALA A 133 -16.86 -18.43 3.35
CA ALA A 133 -15.83 -19.22 4.04
C ALA A 133 -14.61 -19.58 3.17
N VAL A 134 -14.62 -19.24 1.88
CA VAL A 134 -13.56 -19.63 0.94
C VAL A 134 -12.31 -18.78 1.17
N LEU A 135 -11.20 -19.43 1.51
CA LEU A 135 -9.91 -18.79 1.72
C LEU A 135 -9.07 -18.90 0.44
N LYS A 136 -9.06 -17.82 -0.36
CA LYS A 136 -8.23 -17.73 -1.55
C LYS A 136 -7.21 -16.59 -1.39
N PRO A 137 -5.89 -16.86 -1.43
CA PRO A 137 -4.88 -15.82 -1.47
C PRO A 137 -5.01 -14.96 -2.72
N GLU A 138 -4.80 -13.66 -2.56
CA GLU A 138 -4.71 -12.71 -3.68
C GLU A 138 -3.32 -12.79 -4.35
N HIS A 139 -3.19 -12.15 -5.51
CA HIS A 139 -1.90 -12.10 -6.22
C HIS A 139 -0.88 -11.24 -5.46
N ALA A 140 0.37 -11.69 -5.38
CA ALA A 140 1.41 -11.01 -4.61
C ALA A 140 1.94 -9.71 -5.22
N HIS A 141 1.77 -9.52 -6.54
CA HIS A 141 2.32 -8.38 -7.28
C HIS A 141 3.82 -8.12 -7.01
N TRP A 142 4.68 -9.12 -7.28
CA TRP A 142 6.12 -9.09 -6.96
C TRP A 142 6.88 -7.79 -7.26
N PRO A 143 6.72 -7.13 -8.42
CA PRO A 143 7.45 -5.88 -8.64
C PRO A 143 7.03 -4.75 -7.69
N LEU A 144 5.76 -4.74 -7.22
CA LEU A 144 5.30 -3.81 -6.19
C LEU A 144 5.86 -4.18 -4.81
N VAL A 145 5.98 -5.48 -4.49
CA VAL A 145 6.66 -5.94 -3.25
C VAL A 145 8.08 -5.37 -3.18
N PHE A 146 8.86 -5.51 -4.25
CA PHE A 146 10.21 -4.99 -4.31
C PHE A 146 10.25 -3.45 -4.26
N LEU A 147 9.42 -2.77 -5.05
CA LEU A 147 9.32 -1.30 -5.02
C LEU A 147 9.07 -0.79 -3.60
N LEU A 148 8.10 -1.34 -2.89
CA LEU A 148 7.73 -0.87 -1.55
C LEU A 148 8.82 -1.17 -0.52
N VAL A 149 9.43 -2.35 -0.54
CA VAL A 149 10.49 -2.70 0.42
C VAL A 149 11.76 -1.88 0.16
N LEU A 150 12.20 -1.79 -1.09
CA LEU A 150 13.43 -1.08 -1.45
C LEU A 150 13.31 0.44 -1.29
N SER A 151 12.13 1.02 -1.54
CA SER A 151 11.89 2.45 -1.26
C SER A 151 11.91 2.74 0.24
N GLN A 152 11.30 1.88 1.07
CA GLN A 152 11.36 1.99 2.54
C GLN A 152 12.78 1.80 3.07
N LEU A 153 13.55 0.85 2.50
CA LEU A 153 14.96 0.66 2.80
C LEU A 153 15.75 1.92 2.47
N SER A 154 15.57 2.49 1.27
CA SER A 154 16.24 3.72 0.87
C SER A 154 15.99 4.87 1.83
N VAL A 155 14.71 5.13 2.15
CA VAL A 155 14.35 6.21 3.06
C VAL A 155 14.83 5.93 4.49
N GLY A 156 14.79 4.66 4.93
CA GLY A 156 15.29 4.24 6.24
C GLY A 156 16.81 4.44 6.37
N LEU A 157 17.59 4.02 5.40
CA LEU A 157 19.05 4.23 5.38
C LEU A 157 19.41 5.73 5.39
N LEU A 158 18.69 6.54 4.60
CA LEU A 158 18.89 7.99 4.59
C LEU A 158 18.53 8.62 5.96
N LEU A 159 17.44 8.17 6.58
CA LEU A 159 17.02 8.61 7.91
C LEU A 159 18.07 8.26 8.97
N ALA A 160 18.63 7.06 8.92
CA ALA A 160 19.72 6.65 9.81
C ALA A 160 20.95 7.57 9.67
N GLY A 161 21.33 7.88 8.42
CA GLY A 161 22.40 8.84 8.15
C GLY A 161 22.13 10.21 8.73
N GLY A 162 20.93 10.76 8.51
CA GLY A 162 20.53 12.06 9.07
C GLY A 162 20.51 12.11 10.60
N LEU A 163 20.03 11.05 11.26
CA LEU A 163 19.99 10.96 12.73
C LEU A 163 21.40 10.91 13.34
N LEU A 164 22.31 10.13 12.74
CA LEU A 164 23.72 10.09 13.17
C LEU A 164 24.37 11.45 13.04
N THR A 165 24.13 12.14 11.92
CA THR A 165 24.63 13.48 11.67
C THR A 165 24.15 14.52 12.68
N ILE A 166 22.91 14.42 13.17
CA ILE A 166 22.38 15.29 14.22
C ILE A 166 22.94 14.89 15.60
N GLY A 167 23.05 13.58 15.87
CA GLY A 167 23.45 13.04 17.17
C GLY A 167 24.93 13.23 17.53
N THR A 168 25.83 13.35 16.56
CA THR A 168 27.26 13.57 16.81
C THR A 168 27.64 15.01 17.14
N GLY A 169 26.67 15.93 17.19
CA GLY A 169 26.91 17.32 17.63
C GLY A 169 27.87 18.11 16.74
N GLN A 170 28.10 17.69 15.49
CA GLN A 170 28.76 18.52 14.46
C GLN A 170 27.80 19.62 14.00
N THR A 171 27.42 20.50 14.92
CA THR A 171 26.74 21.76 14.65
C THR A 171 27.73 22.89 14.88
N ASP A 172 28.86 22.86 14.18
CA ASP A 172 29.67 24.07 14.06
C ASP A 172 28.84 25.08 13.25
N ALA A 173 28.35 26.13 13.90
CA ALA A 173 27.53 27.18 13.27
C ALA A 173 28.26 27.92 12.13
N ALA A 174 29.57 27.71 12.00
CA ALA A 174 30.43 28.25 10.95
C ALA A 174 30.88 27.22 9.90
N ALA A 175 30.63 25.91 10.12
CA ALA A 175 30.85 24.88 9.12
C ALA A 175 29.59 24.73 8.27
N PRO A 176 29.68 24.45 6.94
CA PRO A 176 28.50 24.04 6.19
C PRO A 176 27.84 22.88 6.94
N PRO A 177 26.50 22.81 7.01
CA PRO A 177 25.83 21.68 7.65
C PRO A 177 26.43 20.39 7.06
N PRO A 178 26.61 19.32 7.83
CA PRO A 178 27.11 18.05 7.33
C PRO A 178 26.24 17.58 6.14
N ALA A 179 26.65 17.98 4.93
CA ALA A 179 25.74 18.17 3.79
C ALA A 179 25.34 16.86 3.11
N ALA A 180 25.91 15.77 3.59
CA ALA A 180 26.07 14.55 2.83
C ALA A 180 25.56 13.29 3.54
N GLY A 181 25.32 13.36 4.86
CA GLY A 181 25.08 12.15 5.66
C GLY A 181 26.27 11.17 5.61
N HIS A 182 26.11 9.96 6.15
CA HIS A 182 27.16 8.95 6.08
C HIS A 182 27.24 8.33 4.67
N PRO A 183 28.39 8.35 3.97
CA PRO A 183 28.49 7.93 2.56
C PRO A 183 27.94 6.53 2.28
N VAL A 184 28.27 5.55 3.12
CA VAL A 184 27.78 4.16 2.97
C VAL A 184 26.25 4.09 2.95
N LEU A 185 25.59 4.87 3.82
CA LEU A 185 24.13 4.85 3.93
C LEU A 185 23.48 5.60 2.77
N VAL A 186 24.06 6.72 2.34
CA VAL A 186 23.54 7.49 1.21
C VAL A 186 23.70 6.74 -0.11
N PHE A 187 24.85 6.12 -0.36
CA PHE A 187 25.04 5.28 -1.55
C PHE A 187 24.16 4.03 -1.51
N GLY A 188 24.02 3.39 -0.34
CA GLY A 188 23.09 2.27 -0.14
C GLY A 188 21.65 2.67 -0.43
N ALA A 189 21.22 3.83 0.06
CA ALA A 189 19.89 4.38 -0.23
C ALA A 189 19.70 4.65 -1.73
N ALA A 190 20.65 5.34 -2.37
CA ALA A 190 20.59 5.65 -3.80
C ALA A 190 20.49 4.38 -4.66
N MET A 191 21.27 3.34 -4.34
CA MET A 191 21.22 2.05 -5.01
C MET A 191 19.86 1.36 -4.82
N ALA A 192 19.34 1.35 -3.58
CA ALA A 192 18.05 0.76 -3.26
C ALA A 192 16.90 1.45 -4.01
N MET A 193 16.86 2.79 -4.04
CA MET A 193 15.83 3.54 -4.77
C MET A 193 15.96 3.39 -6.29
N ALA A 194 17.18 3.40 -6.84
CA ALA A 194 17.40 3.17 -8.27
C ALA A 194 16.87 1.79 -8.69
N LEU A 195 17.17 0.75 -7.90
CA LEU A 195 16.64 -0.60 -8.12
C LEU A 195 15.12 -0.65 -7.98
N ALA A 196 14.56 0.02 -6.96
CA ALA A 196 13.12 0.11 -6.73
C ALA A 196 12.39 0.69 -7.96
N LEU A 197 12.88 1.82 -8.48
CA LEU A 197 12.30 2.49 -9.65
C LEU A 197 12.45 1.67 -10.93
N GLY A 198 13.59 0.99 -11.12
CA GLY A 198 13.78 0.08 -12.24
C GLY A 198 12.77 -1.06 -12.24
N LEU A 199 12.64 -1.76 -11.11
CA LEU A 199 11.69 -2.87 -10.93
C LEU A 199 10.23 -2.41 -10.98
N ALA A 200 9.94 -1.19 -10.52
CA ALA A 200 8.59 -0.63 -10.58
C ALA A 200 8.04 -0.62 -12.01
N THR A 201 8.85 -0.44 -13.05
CA THR A 201 8.33 -0.43 -14.42
C THR A 201 7.76 -1.77 -14.88
N LEU A 202 8.17 -2.88 -14.24
CA LEU A 202 7.81 -4.25 -14.62
C LEU A 202 6.38 -4.65 -14.24
N HIS A 203 5.68 -3.90 -13.37
CA HIS A 203 4.27 -4.18 -13.07
C HIS A 203 3.28 -3.56 -14.08
N LEU A 204 3.75 -2.65 -14.94
CA LEU A 204 2.91 -1.95 -15.90
C LEU A 204 2.65 -2.83 -17.12
N GLY A 205 1.38 -2.96 -17.50
CA GLY A 205 1.02 -3.65 -18.74
C GLY A 205 1.54 -2.96 -20.01
N ARG A 206 1.82 -1.64 -19.96
CA ARG A 206 2.43 -0.88 -21.07
C ARG A 206 3.55 0.05 -20.55
N PRO A 207 4.76 -0.49 -20.30
CA PRO A 207 5.84 0.27 -19.66
C PRO A 207 6.31 1.48 -20.48
N LEU A 208 6.28 1.40 -21.82
CA LEU A 208 6.62 2.54 -22.70
C LEU A 208 5.67 3.75 -22.53
N LYS A 209 4.49 3.54 -21.95
CA LYS A 209 3.52 4.61 -21.66
C LYS A 209 3.59 5.10 -20.21
N ALA A 210 4.59 4.67 -19.42
CA ALA A 210 4.72 4.99 -18.00
C ALA A 210 4.71 6.50 -17.70
N TRP A 211 5.23 7.34 -18.61
CA TRP A 211 5.20 8.80 -18.47
C TRP A 211 3.79 9.38 -18.23
N ARG A 212 2.73 8.68 -18.68
CA ARG A 212 1.34 9.10 -18.44
C ARG A 212 0.92 9.02 -16.97
N ALA A 213 1.70 8.35 -16.12
CA ALA A 213 1.48 8.31 -14.68
C ALA A 213 1.45 9.71 -14.05
N PHE A 214 2.10 10.72 -14.65
CA PHE A 214 2.17 12.08 -14.13
C PHE A 214 0.91 12.94 -14.39
N LEU A 215 0.06 12.53 -15.35
CA LEU A 215 -1.10 13.34 -15.78
C LEU A 215 -2.19 13.46 -14.69
N GLY A 216 -2.23 12.51 -13.74
CA GLY A 216 -3.30 12.38 -12.74
C GLY A 216 -3.04 13.01 -11.38
N TRP A 217 -2.00 13.82 -11.21
CA TRP A 217 -1.43 14.16 -9.89
C TRP A 217 -2.40 14.81 -8.89
N ARG A 218 -3.37 15.59 -9.39
CA ARG A 218 -4.37 16.23 -8.53
C ARG A 218 -5.37 15.23 -7.93
N ARG A 219 -5.64 14.11 -8.61
CA ARG A 219 -6.74 13.18 -8.28
C ARG A 219 -6.30 11.79 -7.85
N SER A 220 -5.05 11.41 -8.10
CA SER A 220 -4.56 10.04 -7.90
C SER A 220 -3.34 10.01 -6.99
N TRP A 221 -3.41 9.23 -5.91
CA TRP A 221 -2.27 8.97 -5.03
C TRP A 221 -1.12 8.26 -5.75
N PHE A 222 -1.41 7.34 -6.68
CA PHE A 222 -0.42 6.72 -7.56
C PHE A 222 0.40 7.75 -8.36
N SER A 223 -0.27 8.78 -8.89
CA SER A 223 0.43 9.84 -9.63
C SER A 223 1.30 10.71 -8.71
N ARG A 224 0.82 11.00 -7.50
CA ARG A 224 1.58 11.75 -6.47
C ARG A 224 2.81 10.96 -6.02
N GLU A 225 2.67 9.65 -5.83
CA GLU A 225 3.76 8.74 -5.49
C GLU A 225 4.84 8.73 -6.58
N ALA A 226 4.45 8.61 -7.86
CA ALA A 226 5.41 8.64 -8.97
C ALA A 226 6.22 9.96 -9.02
N ILE A 227 5.57 11.10 -8.78
CA ILE A 227 6.24 12.41 -8.70
C ILE A 227 7.15 12.48 -7.49
N ALA A 228 6.67 12.03 -6.32
CA ALA A 228 7.42 12.07 -5.07
C ALA A 228 8.70 11.21 -5.17
N PHE A 229 8.61 9.98 -5.70
CA PHE A 229 9.78 9.14 -5.90
C PHE A 229 10.77 9.73 -6.91
N GLY A 230 10.29 10.33 -8.01
CA GLY A 230 11.15 11.01 -8.98
C GLY A 230 11.90 12.18 -8.35
N GLY A 231 11.19 13.02 -7.58
CA GLY A 231 11.81 14.14 -6.84
C GLY A 231 12.79 13.66 -5.77
N TYR A 232 12.42 12.62 -5.02
CA TYR A 232 13.29 12.01 -4.02
C TYR A 232 14.56 11.44 -4.63
N MET A 233 14.48 10.72 -5.74
CA MET A 233 15.67 10.18 -6.43
C MET A 233 16.60 11.31 -6.90
N GLY A 234 16.05 12.40 -7.42
CA GLY A 234 16.83 13.58 -7.81
C GLY A 234 17.57 14.22 -6.62
N ALA A 235 16.86 14.45 -5.50
CA ALA A 235 17.47 15.00 -4.29
C ALA A 235 18.52 14.05 -3.69
N LEU A 236 18.22 12.75 -3.64
CA LEU A 236 19.12 11.72 -3.15
C LEU A 236 20.39 11.59 -3.98
N ALA A 237 20.30 11.73 -5.31
CA ALA A 237 21.47 11.76 -6.19
C ALA A 237 22.38 12.96 -5.89
N LEU A 238 21.80 14.14 -5.63
CA LEU A 238 22.58 15.32 -5.22
C LEU A 238 23.26 15.09 -3.86
N THR A 239 22.56 14.48 -2.90
CA THR A 239 23.16 14.11 -1.60
C THR A 239 24.29 13.10 -1.76
N ALA A 240 24.12 12.10 -2.63
CA ALA A 240 25.17 11.11 -2.93
C ALA A 240 26.40 11.76 -3.58
N LEU A 241 26.20 12.73 -4.49
CA LEU A 241 27.30 13.51 -5.08
C LEU A 241 28.04 14.34 -4.02
N ALA A 242 27.30 14.98 -3.09
CA ALA A 242 27.90 15.70 -1.96
C ALA A 242 28.72 14.78 -1.06
N ALA A 243 28.23 13.56 -0.79
CA ALA A 243 28.88 12.57 0.06
C ALA A 243 30.10 11.90 -0.57
N GLY A 244 30.06 11.67 -1.89
CA GLY A 244 31.10 10.94 -2.61
C GLY A 244 32.31 11.77 -3.02
N PHE A 245 32.18 13.10 -3.06
CA PHE A 245 33.23 13.96 -3.60
C PHE A 245 33.47 15.23 -2.76
N PRO A 246 34.02 15.10 -1.53
CA PRO A 246 34.38 16.24 -0.67
C PRO A 246 35.22 17.34 -1.36
N PRO A 247 36.17 17.05 -2.28
CA PRO A 247 36.94 18.08 -2.96
C PRO A 247 36.10 18.99 -3.89
N MET A 248 34.97 18.50 -4.42
CA MET A 248 34.07 19.31 -5.26
C MET A 248 33.24 20.26 -4.40
N MET A 249 32.96 19.88 -3.16
CA MET A 249 32.33 20.77 -2.19
C MET A 249 33.29 21.89 -1.76
N GLN A 250 34.58 21.58 -1.60
CA GLN A 250 35.63 22.59 -1.37
C GLN A 250 35.83 23.49 -2.59
N LEU A 251 35.94 22.92 -3.79
CA LEU A 251 36.07 23.66 -5.05
C LEU A 251 34.85 24.55 -5.36
N ALA A 252 33.65 24.11 -4.97
CA ALA A 252 32.44 24.92 -5.05
C ALA A 252 32.43 26.06 -4.02
N ALA A 253 33.01 25.85 -2.83
CA ALA A 253 33.11 26.87 -1.78
C ALA A 253 34.12 27.98 -2.09
N ASP A 254 35.19 27.67 -2.84
CA ASP A 254 36.29 28.60 -3.12
C ASP A 254 35.96 29.67 -4.19
N SER A 255 34.82 29.56 -4.89
CA SER A 255 34.41 30.52 -5.92
C SER A 255 33.07 31.18 -5.58
N PRO A 256 33.00 32.53 -5.48
CA PRO A 256 31.74 33.23 -5.24
C PRO A 256 30.71 33.05 -6.38
N ALA A 257 31.15 32.63 -7.57
CA ALA A 257 30.26 32.29 -8.69
C ALA A 257 29.47 30.98 -8.46
N ASN A 258 29.89 30.14 -7.50
CA ASN A 258 29.32 28.82 -7.22
C ASN A 258 28.36 28.80 -6.02
N GLY A 259 27.97 29.96 -5.47
CA GLY A 259 27.11 30.05 -4.29
C GLY A 259 25.78 29.29 -4.40
N PHE A 260 25.20 29.22 -5.60
CA PHE A 260 24.00 28.40 -5.86
C PHE A 260 24.29 26.88 -5.73
N ALA A 261 25.43 26.40 -6.22
CA ALA A 261 25.78 24.98 -6.14
C ALA A 261 26.06 24.55 -4.69
N VAL A 262 26.76 25.38 -3.92
CA VAL A 262 27.05 25.12 -2.50
C VAL A 262 25.76 25.08 -1.68
N THR A 263 24.86 26.05 -1.89
CA THR A 263 23.55 26.07 -1.22
C THR A 263 22.70 24.86 -1.63
N ALA A 264 22.62 24.52 -2.92
CA ALA A 264 21.89 23.35 -3.37
C ALA A 264 22.39 22.03 -2.76
N LEU A 265 23.71 21.85 -2.63
CA LEU A 265 24.29 20.65 -1.99
C LEU A 265 24.04 20.63 -0.47
N ALA A 266 24.16 21.77 0.21
CA ALA A 266 23.89 21.89 1.65
C ALA A 266 22.43 21.54 2.01
N TRP A 267 21.47 21.92 1.14
CA TRP A 267 20.04 21.61 1.33
C TRP A 267 19.62 20.25 0.76
N SER A 268 20.53 19.51 0.11
CA SER A 268 20.17 18.27 -0.58
C SER A 268 19.67 17.18 0.39
N LEU A 269 20.37 16.96 1.51
CA LEU A 269 20.00 15.96 2.52
C LEU A 269 18.63 16.23 3.19
N PRO A 270 18.35 17.43 3.75
CA PRO A 270 17.04 17.70 4.33
C PRO A 270 15.91 17.65 3.29
N LEU A 271 16.18 18.10 2.06
CA LEU A 271 15.23 17.98 0.95
C LEU A 271 14.95 16.50 0.62
N ALA A 272 15.99 15.67 0.54
CA ALA A 272 15.86 14.23 0.29
C ALA A 272 15.10 13.53 1.42
N LEU A 273 15.35 13.86 2.69
CA LEU A 273 14.58 13.33 3.82
C LEU A 273 13.09 13.73 3.74
N ALA A 274 12.80 14.99 3.44
CA ALA A 274 11.43 15.48 3.29
C ALA A 274 10.70 14.80 2.13
N LEU A 275 11.32 14.75 0.95
CA LEU A 275 10.74 14.09 -0.23
C LEU A 275 10.61 12.56 -0.04
N GLY A 276 11.55 11.94 0.67
CA GLY A 276 11.48 10.53 1.05
C GLY A 276 10.29 10.24 1.95
N ALA A 277 10.08 11.06 2.99
CA ALA A 277 8.91 10.97 3.87
C ALA A 277 7.59 11.15 3.11
N VAL A 278 7.52 12.17 2.22
CA VAL A 278 6.36 12.38 1.34
C VAL A 278 6.13 11.19 0.43
N SER A 279 7.19 10.57 -0.09
CA SER A 279 7.09 9.39 -0.95
C SER A 279 6.47 8.20 -0.22
N ILE A 280 6.98 7.85 0.97
CA ILE A 280 6.41 6.77 1.79
C ILE A 280 4.96 7.08 2.20
N PHE A 281 4.67 8.34 2.53
CA PHE A 281 3.30 8.77 2.82
C PHE A 281 2.36 8.62 1.61
N CYS A 282 2.83 8.94 0.40
CA CYS A 282 2.04 8.74 -0.82
C CYS A 282 1.77 7.25 -1.06
N SER A 283 2.78 6.38 -0.88
CA SER A 283 2.60 4.93 -0.97
C SER A 283 1.62 4.40 0.08
N PHE A 284 1.71 4.89 1.32
CA PHE A 284 0.76 4.58 2.39
C PHE A 284 -0.68 4.96 1.99
N MET A 285 -0.88 6.18 1.50
CA MET A 285 -2.20 6.67 1.11
C MET A 285 -2.80 5.94 -0.09
N LEU A 286 -1.96 5.39 -0.99
CA LEU A 286 -2.42 4.57 -2.12
C LEU A 286 -3.27 3.39 -1.64
N TYR A 287 -2.87 2.73 -0.55
CA TYR A 287 -3.59 1.58 0.00
C TYR A 287 -4.74 1.99 0.91
N VAL A 288 -4.58 3.04 1.71
CA VAL A 288 -5.68 3.56 2.56
C VAL A 288 -6.87 4.03 1.74
N ASP A 289 -6.63 4.65 0.58
CA ASP A 289 -7.67 5.11 -0.36
C ASP A 289 -8.48 3.96 -0.98
N THR A 290 -8.02 2.71 -0.89
CA THR A 290 -8.80 1.54 -1.36
C THR A 290 -9.93 1.15 -0.41
N ARG A 291 -9.93 1.64 0.84
CA ARG A 291 -10.94 1.36 1.87
C ARG A 291 -11.08 -0.13 2.24
N ARG A 292 -10.10 -0.97 1.95
CA ARG A 292 -10.05 -2.36 2.45
C ARG A 292 -9.68 -2.35 3.93
N GLU A 293 -10.39 -3.11 4.77
CA GLU A 293 -10.17 -3.12 6.22
C GLU A 293 -8.73 -3.51 6.60
N PHE A 294 -8.16 -4.51 5.93
CA PHE A 294 -6.78 -4.92 6.17
C PHE A 294 -5.75 -3.86 5.76
N TRP A 295 -6.11 -2.96 4.84
CA TRP A 295 -5.29 -1.83 4.40
C TRP A 295 -5.75 -0.49 5.00
N ALA A 296 -6.51 -0.52 6.10
CA ALA A 296 -6.87 0.69 6.83
C ALA A 296 -5.62 1.45 7.32
N ALA A 297 -5.82 2.72 7.71
CA ALA A 297 -4.73 3.62 8.07
C ALA A 297 -3.79 3.05 9.15
N TYR A 298 -4.35 2.44 10.21
CA TYR A 298 -3.54 1.85 11.27
C TYR A 298 -2.70 0.65 10.79
N PRO A 299 -3.28 -0.46 10.27
CA PRO A 299 -2.50 -1.62 9.85
C PRO A 299 -1.52 -1.33 8.71
N THR A 300 -1.86 -0.45 7.77
CA THR A 300 -0.94 -0.03 6.70
C THR A 300 0.18 0.85 7.27
N GLY A 301 -0.14 1.77 8.17
CA GLY A 301 0.85 2.67 8.78
C GLY A 301 1.92 1.91 9.57
N VAL A 302 1.51 0.93 10.38
CA VAL A 302 2.44 0.03 11.11
C VAL A 302 3.42 -0.65 10.14
N ARG A 303 2.93 -1.14 9.01
CA ARG A 303 3.76 -1.85 8.03
C ARG A 303 4.69 -0.92 7.27
N PHE A 304 4.22 0.24 6.84
CA PHE A 304 5.01 1.14 5.99
C PHE A 304 6.01 1.93 6.82
N PHE A 305 5.54 2.68 7.82
CA PHE A 305 6.41 3.50 8.66
C PHE A 305 7.25 2.64 9.61
N GLY A 306 6.68 1.54 10.14
CA GLY A 306 7.44 0.61 10.98
C GLY A 306 8.59 -0.06 10.22
N SER A 307 8.44 -0.32 8.92
CA SER A 307 9.53 -0.86 8.10
C SER A 307 10.59 0.17 7.77
N THR A 308 10.19 1.41 7.47
CA THR A 308 11.15 2.51 7.31
C THR A 308 11.97 2.71 8.59
N LEU A 309 11.34 2.66 9.77
CA LEU A 309 12.03 2.75 11.06
C LEU A 309 12.90 1.53 11.33
N LEU A 310 12.45 0.32 10.98
CA LEU A 310 13.25 -0.90 11.11
C LEU A 310 14.52 -0.83 10.25
N PHE A 311 14.40 -0.37 9.01
CA PHE A 311 15.56 -0.17 8.13
C PHE A 311 16.44 0.99 8.58
N ALA A 312 15.90 2.03 9.21
CA ALA A 312 16.70 3.07 9.84
C ALA A 312 17.52 2.53 11.02
N ALA A 313 16.91 1.71 11.89
CA ALA A 313 17.62 1.07 12.99
C ALA A 313 18.69 0.08 12.49
N GLY A 314 18.39 -0.73 11.48
CA GLY A 314 19.37 -1.61 10.84
C GLY A 314 20.49 -0.85 10.12
N GLY A 315 20.16 0.28 9.48
CA GLY A 315 21.12 1.17 8.83
C GLY A 315 22.07 1.84 9.81
N TRP A 316 21.59 2.25 10.99
CA TRP A 316 22.42 2.82 12.06
C TRP A 316 23.57 1.87 12.40
N LEU A 317 23.29 0.59 12.56
CA LEU A 317 24.26 -0.45 12.94
C LEU A 317 25.35 -0.68 11.89
N LEU A 318 25.12 -0.34 10.62
CA LEU A 318 26.17 -0.42 9.59
C LEU A 318 27.32 0.56 9.83
N VAL A 319 27.04 1.64 10.57
CA VAL A 319 27.97 2.75 10.78
C VAL A 319 28.45 2.79 12.23
N ASP A 320 27.51 2.65 13.16
CA ASP A 320 27.77 2.71 14.59
C ASP A 320 27.08 1.53 15.31
N PRO A 321 27.75 0.37 15.44
CA PRO A 321 27.25 -0.80 16.15
C PRO A 321 27.33 -0.62 17.69
N SER A 322 26.86 0.51 18.19
CA SER A 322 26.82 0.83 19.62
C SER A 322 25.71 0.07 20.36
N PRO A 323 25.81 -0.10 21.70
CA PRO A 323 24.74 -0.71 22.52
C PRO A 323 23.37 -0.06 22.28
N ASN A 324 23.34 1.25 22.07
CA ASN A 324 22.12 2.00 21.78
C ASN A 324 21.54 1.61 20.42
N GLY A 325 22.38 1.41 19.39
CA GLY A 325 21.95 0.93 18.08
C GLY A 325 21.30 -0.45 18.17
N TRP A 326 21.94 -1.37 18.91
CA TRP A 326 21.40 -2.73 19.10
C TRP A 326 20.06 -2.72 19.83
N LEU A 327 19.97 -1.98 20.94
CA LEU A 327 18.72 -1.84 21.71
C LEU A 327 17.61 -1.20 20.87
N THR A 328 17.94 -0.20 20.06
CA THR A 328 16.97 0.45 19.17
C THR A 328 16.41 -0.53 18.14
N LEU A 329 17.27 -1.34 17.51
CA LEU A 329 16.81 -2.35 16.54
C LEU A 329 15.91 -3.40 17.21
N ILE A 330 16.29 -3.91 18.38
CA ILE A 330 15.47 -4.87 19.15
C ILE A 330 14.10 -4.27 19.48
N ALA A 331 14.08 -3.05 20.01
CA ALA A 331 12.84 -2.37 20.40
C ALA A 331 11.90 -2.15 19.20
N VAL A 332 12.43 -1.67 18.08
CA VAL A 332 11.66 -1.46 16.84
C VAL A 332 11.16 -2.78 16.27
N ALA A 333 12.00 -3.83 16.22
CA ALA A 333 11.62 -5.14 15.69
C ALA A 333 10.50 -5.79 16.51
N LEU A 334 10.62 -5.81 17.85
CA LEU A 334 9.61 -6.37 18.75
C LEU A 334 8.30 -5.58 18.69
N THR A 335 8.39 -4.24 18.71
CA THR A 335 7.21 -3.38 18.63
C THR A 335 6.49 -3.60 17.31
N LYS A 336 7.21 -3.61 16.18
CA LYS A 336 6.64 -3.87 14.85
C LYS A 336 5.95 -5.23 14.79
N LEU A 337 6.63 -6.29 15.25
CA LEU A 337 6.08 -7.64 15.25
C LEU A 337 4.80 -7.74 16.10
N LEU A 338 4.79 -7.11 17.27
CA LEU A 338 3.63 -7.07 18.15
C LEU A 338 2.45 -6.38 17.48
N LEU A 339 2.66 -5.19 16.90
CA LEU A 339 1.61 -4.44 16.23
C LEU A 339 1.09 -5.16 14.98
N GLU A 340 1.96 -5.82 14.21
CA GLU A 340 1.57 -6.65 13.05
C GLU A 340 0.70 -7.84 13.46
N SER A 341 1.01 -8.47 14.60
CA SER A 341 0.28 -9.64 15.11
C SER A 341 -1.17 -9.34 15.53
N THR A 342 -1.52 -8.06 15.75
CA THR A 342 -2.87 -7.66 16.19
C THR A 342 -3.98 -8.10 15.24
N VAL A 343 -3.70 -8.26 13.94
CA VAL A 343 -4.68 -8.77 12.97
C VAL A 343 -5.16 -10.18 13.31
N LEU A 344 -4.30 -11.01 13.91
CA LEU A 344 -4.61 -12.40 14.25
C LEU A 344 -5.67 -12.53 15.34
N ARG A 345 -5.95 -11.47 16.11
CA ARG A 345 -7.03 -11.43 17.10
C ARG A 345 -8.41 -11.67 16.47
N HIS A 346 -8.57 -11.40 15.17
CA HIS A 346 -9.81 -11.59 14.44
C HIS A 346 -10.07 -13.05 14.02
N HIS A 347 -9.14 -13.98 14.28
CA HIS A 347 -9.27 -15.39 13.89
C HIS A 347 -10.55 -16.05 14.39
N ASN A 348 -10.96 -15.70 15.61
CA ASN A 348 -12.13 -16.25 16.33
C ASN A 348 -13.35 -15.33 16.30
N ALA A 349 -13.37 -14.30 15.45
CA ALA A 349 -14.58 -13.48 15.31
C ALA A 349 -15.78 -14.37 14.92
N PRO A 350 -17.01 -14.13 15.43
CA PRO A 350 -18.16 -14.97 15.15
C PRO A 350 -18.47 -14.98 13.65
N ASP A 351 -18.58 -13.79 13.05
CA ASP A 351 -18.91 -13.62 11.63
C ASP A 351 -17.69 -13.69 10.72
N TRP A 352 -17.92 -13.97 9.44
CA TRP A 352 -16.89 -14.03 8.40
C TRP A 352 -16.52 -12.65 7.84
N THR A 353 -16.02 -11.80 8.73
CA THR A 353 -15.48 -10.48 8.39
C THR A 353 -14.25 -10.58 7.48
N PRO A 354 -13.92 -9.52 6.71
CA PRO A 354 -12.68 -9.47 5.91
C PRO A 354 -11.43 -9.74 6.76
N LEU A 355 -11.35 -9.19 7.97
CA LEU A 355 -10.22 -9.38 8.88
C LEU A 355 -10.11 -10.82 9.42
N LYS A 356 -11.23 -11.51 9.68
CA LYS A 356 -11.21 -12.95 10.03
C LYS A 356 -10.64 -13.78 8.89
N ARG A 357 -11.04 -13.49 7.64
CA ARG A 357 -10.50 -14.17 6.45
C ARG A 357 -9.01 -13.90 6.29
N THR A 358 -8.55 -12.67 6.46
CA THR A 358 -7.12 -12.34 6.50
C THR A 358 -6.39 -13.17 7.57
N ALA A 359 -6.88 -13.20 8.80
CA ALA A 359 -6.24 -13.96 9.88
C ALA A 359 -6.17 -15.46 9.58
N ARG A 360 -7.26 -16.03 9.03
CA ARG A 360 -7.30 -17.44 8.60
C ARG A 360 -6.40 -17.73 7.39
N LEU A 361 -6.25 -16.80 6.46
CA LEU A 361 -5.29 -16.91 5.35
C LEU A 361 -3.85 -16.98 5.88
N ILE A 362 -3.48 -16.08 6.81
CA ILE A 362 -2.15 -16.03 7.43
C ILE A 362 -1.85 -17.31 8.22
N LEU A 363 -2.82 -17.80 9.00
CA LEU A 363 -2.65 -18.99 9.85
C LEU A 363 -2.78 -20.33 9.09
N GLY A 364 -3.38 -20.32 7.91
CA GLY A 364 -3.59 -21.50 7.07
C GLY A 364 -2.71 -21.48 5.82
N PRO A 365 -3.26 -21.17 4.62
CA PRO A 365 -2.52 -21.27 3.36
C PRO A 365 -1.21 -20.48 3.29
N LEU A 366 -1.12 -19.33 3.97
CA LEU A 366 0.06 -18.46 3.96
C LEU A 366 1.00 -18.67 5.16
N ARG A 367 0.74 -19.70 5.98
CA ARG A 367 1.53 -20.01 7.18
C ARG A 367 3.03 -20.18 6.92
N PRO A 368 3.50 -20.80 5.82
CA PRO A 368 4.95 -20.90 5.56
C PRO A 368 5.63 -19.53 5.42
N ILE A 369 4.97 -18.60 4.73
CA ILE A 369 5.50 -17.25 4.50
C ILE A 369 5.41 -16.42 5.78
N ALA A 370 4.31 -16.55 6.53
CA ALA A 370 4.17 -15.93 7.85
C ALA A 370 5.21 -16.45 8.85
N GLY A 371 5.47 -17.76 8.86
CA GLY A 371 6.52 -18.38 9.67
C GLY A 371 7.89 -17.83 9.31
N PHE A 372 8.26 -17.84 8.03
CA PHE A 372 9.52 -17.27 7.55
C PHE A 372 9.67 -15.80 7.94
N ARG A 373 8.63 -14.98 7.78
CA ARG A 373 8.58 -13.58 8.21
C ARG A 373 8.93 -13.42 9.69
N VAL A 374 8.25 -14.15 10.56
CA VAL A 374 8.45 -14.06 12.02
C VAL A 374 9.85 -14.53 12.38
N THR A 375 10.29 -15.67 11.83
CA THR A 375 11.62 -16.21 12.07
C THR A 375 12.72 -15.24 11.61
N ALA A 376 12.63 -14.70 10.39
CA ALA A 376 13.60 -13.74 9.87
C ALA A 376 13.72 -12.50 10.76
N LEU A 377 12.59 -11.95 11.24
CA LEU A 377 12.60 -10.77 12.12
C LEU A 377 13.10 -11.09 13.53
N LEU A 378 12.78 -12.27 14.09
CA LEU A 378 13.31 -12.69 15.39
C LEU A 378 14.82 -12.95 15.33
N PHE A 379 15.33 -13.54 14.25
CA PHE A 379 16.77 -13.75 14.11
C PHE A 379 17.50 -12.44 13.84
N ALA A 380 17.15 -11.73 12.75
CA ALA A 380 17.86 -10.52 12.33
C ALA A 380 17.58 -9.31 13.23
N GLY A 381 16.35 -9.15 13.71
CA GLY A 381 15.94 -7.99 14.52
C GLY A 381 16.10 -8.17 16.02
N VAL A 382 16.28 -9.39 16.53
CA VAL A 382 16.34 -9.66 17.98
C VAL A 382 17.54 -10.50 18.39
N ALA A 383 17.65 -11.74 17.92
CA ALA A 383 18.67 -12.68 18.40
C ALA A 383 20.10 -12.23 18.07
N PHE A 384 20.37 -11.84 16.81
CA PHE A 384 21.69 -11.33 16.42
C PHE A 384 22.04 -10.01 17.12
N PRO A 385 21.13 -9.01 17.17
CA PRO A 385 21.35 -7.80 17.96
C PRO A 385 21.62 -8.05 19.44
N LEU A 386 20.96 -9.04 20.05
CA LEU A 386 21.18 -9.42 21.44
C LEU A 386 22.60 -9.99 21.64
N LEU A 387 23.07 -10.84 20.71
CA LEU A 387 24.44 -11.35 20.76
C LEU A 387 25.48 -10.22 20.61
N GLY A 388 25.20 -9.23 19.74
CA GLY A 388 26.02 -8.03 19.60
C GLY A 388 26.06 -7.19 20.89
N LEU A 389 24.89 -6.99 21.52
CA LEU A 389 24.78 -6.27 22.80
C LEU A 389 25.54 -6.95 23.95
N LEU A 390 25.58 -8.29 23.96
CA LEU A 390 26.30 -9.09 24.94
C LEU A 390 27.81 -9.19 24.64
N GLY A 391 28.29 -8.57 23.56
CA GLY A 391 29.70 -8.65 23.14
C GLY A 391 30.13 -10.04 22.68
N MET A 392 29.19 -10.90 22.31
CA MET A 392 29.46 -12.28 21.87
C MET A 392 29.83 -12.37 20.38
N VAL A 393 29.68 -11.27 19.63
CA VAL A 393 30.02 -11.19 18.21
C VAL A 393 30.81 -9.89 17.99
N PRO A 394 31.86 -9.89 17.16
CA PRO A 394 32.58 -8.66 16.84
C PRO A 394 31.63 -7.62 16.23
N PRO A 395 31.77 -6.33 16.60
CA PRO A 395 30.98 -5.24 16.04
C PRO A 395 31.55 -4.81 14.68
N ASP A 396 31.64 -5.75 13.74
CA ASP A 396 32.11 -5.47 12.38
C ASP A 396 30.95 -5.15 11.44
N SER A 397 31.24 -4.37 10.40
CA SER A 397 30.25 -3.97 9.40
C SER A 397 29.70 -5.16 8.60
N GLY A 398 30.43 -6.28 8.55
CA GLY A 398 30.00 -7.53 7.94
C GLY A 398 28.77 -8.14 8.62
N LEU A 399 28.79 -8.24 9.96
CA LEU A 399 27.63 -8.71 10.72
C LEU A 399 26.42 -7.78 10.54
N ALA A 400 26.62 -6.47 10.61
CA ALA A 400 25.55 -5.50 10.43
C ALA A 400 24.91 -5.60 9.03
N ALA A 401 25.70 -5.87 7.99
CA ALA A 401 25.21 -6.12 6.63
C ALA A 401 24.39 -7.42 6.52
N LEU A 402 24.80 -8.49 7.22
CA LEU A 402 24.03 -9.74 7.30
C LEU A 402 22.69 -9.52 8.02
N VAL A 403 22.70 -8.77 9.13
CA VAL A 403 21.49 -8.37 9.84
C VAL A 403 20.55 -7.60 8.90
N LEU A 404 21.04 -6.56 8.23
CA LEU A 404 20.23 -5.77 7.30
C LEU A 404 19.66 -6.62 6.15
N SER A 405 20.45 -7.55 5.61
CA SER A 405 20.00 -8.48 4.57
C SER A 405 18.87 -9.40 5.07
N GLY A 406 18.99 -9.90 6.31
CA GLY A 406 17.93 -10.65 6.98
C GLY A 406 16.66 -9.83 7.21
N LEU A 407 16.80 -8.56 7.59
CA LEU A 407 15.67 -7.62 7.70
C LEU A 407 14.98 -7.44 6.34
N VAL A 408 15.74 -7.22 5.25
CA VAL A 408 15.18 -7.09 3.89
C VAL A 408 14.41 -8.35 3.49
N ALA A 409 14.99 -9.54 3.71
CA ALA A 409 14.32 -10.81 3.41
C ALA A 409 13.01 -10.97 4.20
N GLY A 410 13.03 -10.66 5.50
CA GLY A 410 11.83 -10.65 6.33
C GLY A 410 10.80 -9.65 5.84
N GLU A 411 11.20 -8.43 5.47
CA GLU A 411 10.30 -7.38 5.01
C GLU A 411 9.70 -7.66 3.61
N LEU A 412 10.42 -8.38 2.73
CA LEU A 412 9.87 -8.91 1.48
C LEU A 412 8.74 -9.92 1.74
N ALA A 413 8.91 -10.81 2.72
CA ALA A 413 7.86 -11.75 3.11
C ALA A 413 6.65 -11.03 3.74
N GLU A 414 6.87 -9.96 4.50
CA GLU A 414 5.80 -9.11 5.02
C GLU A 414 5.00 -8.49 3.88
N ARG A 415 5.68 -7.84 2.91
CA ARG A 415 5.01 -7.21 1.77
C ARG A 415 4.29 -8.22 0.89
N HIS A 416 4.83 -9.43 0.76
CA HIS A 416 4.10 -10.52 0.11
C HIS A 416 2.80 -10.85 0.86
N LEU A 417 2.83 -10.97 2.19
CA LEU A 417 1.61 -11.18 3.00
C LEU A 417 0.64 -9.99 2.92
N PHE A 418 1.15 -8.76 2.88
CA PHE A 418 0.34 -7.55 2.72
C PHE A 418 -0.55 -7.59 1.48
N PHE A 419 -0.03 -8.11 0.35
CA PHE A 419 -0.82 -8.29 -0.88
C PHE A 419 -1.64 -9.57 -0.90
N THR A 420 -1.10 -10.69 -0.44
CA THR A 420 -1.75 -12.01 -0.59
C THR A 420 -2.80 -12.31 0.46
N ALA A 421 -2.69 -11.71 1.66
CA ALA A 421 -3.62 -11.94 2.77
C ALA A 421 -4.81 -10.96 2.79
N VAL A 422 -4.86 -9.98 1.88
CA VAL A 422 -5.99 -9.06 1.79
C VAL A 422 -7.22 -9.82 1.30
N SER A 423 -8.32 -9.77 2.06
CA SER A 423 -9.63 -10.22 1.56
C SER A 423 -10.37 -9.02 0.99
N PRO A 424 -10.55 -8.90 -0.35
CA PRO A 424 -11.35 -7.81 -0.91
C PRO A 424 -12.82 -7.92 -0.47
N THR A 425 -13.46 -6.78 -0.27
CA THR A 425 -14.91 -6.71 -0.41
C THR A 425 -15.22 -6.96 -1.88
N GLN A 426 -16.08 -7.93 -2.15
CA GLN A 426 -16.46 -8.32 -3.51
C GLN A 426 -17.92 -8.77 -3.50
N MET A 427 -18.56 -8.74 -4.66
CA MET A 427 -19.88 -9.34 -4.81
C MET A 427 -19.81 -10.84 -4.45
N PRO A 428 -20.86 -11.40 -3.80
CA PRO A 428 -20.97 -12.84 -3.60
C PRO A 428 -20.77 -13.59 -4.92
N LYS A 429 -19.91 -14.60 -4.91
CA LYS A 429 -19.61 -15.44 -6.08
C LYS A 429 -20.09 -16.86 -5.79
N GLY A 430 -20.44 -17.59 -6.84
CA GLY A 430 -20.66 -19.03 -6.73
C GLY A 430 -19.39 -19.74 -6.26
N ILE A 431 -19.56 -20.88 -5.59
CA ILE A 431 -18.44 -21.78 -5.29
C ILE A 431 -18.13 -22.50 -6.60
N SER A 432 -17.00 -22.18 -7.23
CA SER A 432 -16.49 -23.00 -8.32
C SER A 432 -16.08 -24.35 -7.73
N ALA A 433 -16.62 -25.44 -8.27
CA ALA A 433 -16.23 -26.81 -7.93
C ALA A 433 -14.73 -27.04 -8.15
#